data_AF-A0A1R2BD62-F1
#
_entry.id   AF-A0A1R2BD62-F1
#
_cell.length_a   1.000
_cell.length_b   1.000
_cell.length_c   1.000
_cell.angle_alpha   90.00
_cell.angle_beta   90.00
_cell.angle_gamma   90.00
#
_symmetry.space_group_name_H-M   'P 1'
#
loop_
_entity.id
_entity.type
_entity.pdbx_description
1 polymer ?
#
loop_
_entity_poly.entity_id
_entity_poly.type
_entity_poly.pdbx_seq_one_letter_code
_entity_poly.pdbx_strand_id
1 'polypeptide(L)'
;MASIGTQLIAQLLASLGFEPINKSTIIPRLNRIRPYGETALNDAVHSGIKLILKLNSALDDLGASNAWNFVHIVITDGVDTVSDTSIQELAVLFAMINRGISTERCLTVFIGVDLTPQALVQLALLKSLGGENCQLYNVRNVDLSEIFQRITATLGVQRRVNVNMLNMGGIQAMHFQQENVPVMTIRQRNFAVLLNLDISGSMDGTRYESLKNSVSMFLRNLAPNDLASCLVFNDRVQMLNNIPLQQPKQDVQVIQCQPQ
;
A
#
# COMPACT_ATOMS: atom_id res chain seq x y z
N MET A 1 29.54 3.23 15.61
CA MET A 1 28.23 3.55 16.23
C MET A 1 27.08 3.66 15.22
N ALA A 2 27.32 3.95 13.94
CA ALA A 2 26.25 4.01 12.93
C ALA A 2 25.56 2.65 12.61
N SER A 3 26.19 1.49 12.87
CA SER A 3 25.65 0.18 12.45
C SER A 3 24.56 -0.40 13.37
N ILE A 4 24.55 -0.06 14.66
CA ILE A 4 23.59 -0.61 15.63
C ILE A 4 22.20 -0.01 15.40
N GLY A 5 22.13 1.30 15.14
CA GLY A 5 20.85 1.98 14.85
C GLY A 5 20.18 1.45 13.58
N THR A 6 20.95 1.21 12.51
CA THR A 6 20.40 0.67 11.24
C THR A 6 19.86 -0.75 11.41
N GLN A 7 20.51 -1.59 12.22
CA GLN A 7 20.06 -2.96 12.46
C GLN A 7 18.80 -3.02 13.32
N LEU A 8 18.70 -2.16 14.33
CA LEU A 8 17.49 -2.02 15.16
C LEU A 8 16.29 -1.55 14.34
N ILE A 9 16.49 -0.56 13.46
CA ILE A 9 15.46 -0.09 12.53
C ILE A 9 14.99 -1.22 11.62
N ALA A 10 15.93 -1.97 11.02
CA ALA A 10 15.58 -3.08 10.14
C ALA A 10 14.75 -4.17 10.86
N GLN A 11 15.09 -4.49 12.11
CA GLN A 11 14.33 -5.45 12.93
C GLN A 11 12.93 -4.94 13.30
N LEU A 12 12.82 -3.65 13.66
CA LEU A 12 11.54 -3.00 13.95
C LEU A 12 10.62 -2.96 12.72
N LEU A 13 11.15 -2.58 11.56
CA LEU A 13 10.37 -2.56 10.32
C LEU A 13 9.88 -3.97 9.96
N ALA A 14 10.76 -4.98 10.09
CA ALA A 14 10.39 -6.36 9.85
C ALA A 14 9.32 -6.87 10.82
N SER A 15 9.36 -6.50 12.11
CA SER A 15 8.34 -6.91 13.09
C SER A 15 6.97 -6.28 12.84
N LEU A 16 6.94 -5.11 12.21
CA LEU A 16 5.72 -4.45 11.74
C LEU A 16 5.29 -4.90 10.32
N GLY A 17 6.04 -5.81 9.70
CA GLY A 17 5.76 -6.34 8.36
C GLY A 17 6.17 -5.44 7.21
N PHE A 18 6.88 -4.34 7.48
CA PHE A 18 7.38 -3.45 6.45
C PHE A 18 8.69 -3.97 5.87
N GLU A 19 8.76 -4.02 4.54
CA GLU A 19 9.91 -4.44 3.77
C GLU A 19 10.33 -3.34 2.79
N PRO A 20 11.64 -3.13 2.56
CA PRO A 20 12.12 -2.25 1.50
C PRO A 20 11.65 -2.72 0.12
N ILE A 21 11.29 -1.79 -0.77
CA ILE A 21 10.76 -2.11 -2.10
C ILE A 21 11.70 -3.00 -2.92
N ASN A 22 13.01 -2.75 -2.88
CA ASN A 22 13.99 -3.56 -3.60
C ASN A 22 14.12 -5.01 -3.11
N LYS A 23 13.51 -5.34 -1.96
CA LYS A 23 13.48 -6.68 -1.36
C LYS A 23 12.05 -7.18 -1.16
N SER A 24 11.06 -6.52 -1.76
CA SER A 24 9.66 -6.81 -1.50
C SER A 24 9.25 -8.21 -1.96
N THR A 25 8.57 -8.94 -1.07
CA THR A 25 7.99 -10.25 -1.30
C THR A 25 6.48 -10.21 -1.54
N ILE A 26 5.85 -9.02 -1.50
CA ILE A 26 4.40 -8.83 -1.68
C ILE A 26 3.88 -9.48 -2.97
N ILE A 27 4.43 -9.15 -4.14
CA ILE A 27 3.90 -9.67 -5.43
C ILE A 27 4.01 -11.20 -5.54
N PRO A 28 5.18 -11.82 -5.28
CA PRO A 28 5.28 -13.28 -5.27
C PRO A 28 4.30 -13.97 -4.31
N ARG A 29 3.97 -13.35 -3.17
CA ARG A 29 3.02 -13.88 -2.19
C ARG A 29 1.57 -13.71 -2.64
N LEU A 30 1.20 -12.55 -3.18
CA LEU A 30 -0.13 -12.33 -3.75
C LEU A 30 -0.46 -13.33 -4.87
N ASN A 31 0.52 -13.66 -5.71
CA ASN A 31 0.33 -14.67 -6.77
C ASN A 31 -0.01 -16.08 -6.26
N ARG A 32 0.13 -16.34 -4.95
CA ARG A 32 -0.15 -17.64 -4.33
C ARG A 32 -1.45 -17.66 -3.52
N ILE A 33 -2.12 -16.52 -3.39
CA ILE A 33 -3.39 -16.41 -2.69
C ILE A 33 -4.52 -16.61 -3.71
N ARG A 34 -5.58 -17.27 -3.26
CA ARG A 34 -6.86 -17.32 -3.96
C ARG A 34 -7.89 -16.58 -3.12
N PRO A 35 -8.73 -15.71 -3.70
CA PRO A 35 -9.80 -15.08 -2.96
C PRO A 35 -10.84 -16.10 -2.47
N TYR A 36 -11.36 -15.91 -1.26
CA TYR A 36 -12.38 -16.76 -0.63
C TYR A 36 -13.01 -16.09 0.58
N GLY A 37 -14.18 -16.56 1.01
CA GLY A 37 -14.81 -16.12 2.26
C GLY A 37 -15.52 -14.78 2.14
N GLU A 38 -15.78 -14.19 3.30
CA GLU A 38 -16.51 -12.93 3.51
C GLU A 38 -15.55 -11.73 3.58
N THR A 39 -16.02 -10.57 4.04
CA THR A 39 -15.29 -9.28 3.98
C THR A 39 -15.20 -8.63 5.37
N ALA A 40 -14.03 -8.68 6.01
CA ALA A 40 -13.69 -8.00 7.27
C ALA A 40 -13.00 -6.65 7.02
N LEU A 41 -13.69 -5.74 6.32
CA LEU A 41 -13.20 -4.44 5.92
C LEU A 41 -12.87 -3.54 7.12
N ASN A 42 -13.76 -3.45 8.11
CA ASN A 42 -13.54 -2.58 9.28
C ASN A 42 -12.32 -3.04 10.08
N ASP A 43 -12.16 -4.35 10.28
CA ASP A 43 -10.98 -4.93 10.93
C ASP A 43 -9.70 -4.64 10.16
N ALA A 44 -9.77 -4.68 8.82
CA ALA A 44 -8.63 -4.38 7.98
C ALA A 44 -8.20 -2.93 8.17
N VAL A 45 -9.13 -1.98 8.08
CA VAL A 45 -8.87 -0.55 8.28
C VAL A 45 -8.30 -0.29 9.67
N HIS A 46 -8.90 -0.87 10.71
CA HIS A 46 -8.43 -0.76 12.09
C HIS A 46 -6.99 -1.28 12.26
N SER A 47 -6.71 -2.47 11.74
CA SER A 47 -5.37 -3.06 11.76
C SER A 47 -4.36 -2.21 11.01
N GLY A 48 -4.77 -1.65 9.87
CA GLY A 48 -3.94 -0.79 9.04
C GLY A 48 -3.54 0.52 9.74
N ILE A 49 -4.52 1.22 10.30
CA ILE A 49 -4.29 2.46 11.06
C ILE A 49 -3.37 2.19 12.27
N LYS A 50 -3.60 1.09 12.99
CA LYS A 50 -2.74 0.73 14.14
C LYS A 50 -1.31 0.45 13.71
N LEU A 51 -1.07 -0.15 12.55
CA LEU A 51 0.29 -0.34 12.02
C LEU A 51 0.95 0.99 11.69
N ILE A 52 0.22 1.93 11.10
CA ILE A 52 0.75 3.28 10.79
C ILE A 52 1.10 4.03 12.07
N LEU A 53 0.22 4.04 13.07
CA LEU A 53 0.50 4.68 14.36
C LEU A 53 1.71 4.05 15.07
N LYS A 54 1.82 2.71 15.06
CA LYS A 54 2.98 2.00 15.61
C LYS A 54 4.27 2.34 14.87
N LEU A 55 4.25 2.36 13.54
CA LEU A 55 5.42 2.72 12.74
C LEU A 55 5.82 4.18 12.99
N ASN A 56 4.86 5.11 13.01
CA ASN A 56 5.12 6.52 13.28
C ASN A 56 5.74 6.72 14.67
N SER A 57 5.17 6.09 15.71
CA SER A 57 5.72 6.15 17.07
C SER A 57 7.15 5.64 17.10
N ALA A 58 7.40 4.48 16.48
CA ALA A 58 8.72 3.88 16.52
C ALA A 58 9.76 4.65 15.69
N LEU A 59 9.35 5.34 14.62
CA LEU A 59 10.20 6.29 13.90
C LEU A 59 10.43 7.59 14.69
N ASP A 60 9.47 8.01 15.52
CA ASP A 60 9.58 9.20 16.37
C ASP A 60 10.58 8.98 17.51
N ASP A 61 10.54 7.80 18.14
CA ASP A 61 11.52 7.36 19.15
C ASP A 61 12.97 7.39 18.63
N LEU A 62 13.14 7.32 17.30
CA LEU A 62 14.42 7.35 16.60
C LEU A 62 14.77 8.73 16.03
N GLY A 63 13.91 9.74 16.23
CA GLY A 63 14.06 11.08 15.66
C GLY A 63 13.94 11.13 14.13
N ALA A 64 13.38 10.09 13.51
CA ALA A 64 13.28 9.91 12.07
C ALA A 64 11.87 10.17 11.51
N SER A 65 10.84 10.29 12.36
CA SER A 65 9.44 10.40 11.93
C SER A 65 9.24 11.45 10.84
N ASN A 66 9.82 12.66 10.99
CA ASN A 66 9.68 13.78 10.06
C ASN A 66 10.20 13.53 8.63
N ALA A 67 10.99 12.47 8.41
CA ALA A 67 11.50 12.10 7.09
C ALA A 67 10.57 11.16 6.29
N TRP A 68 9.51 10.64 6.92
CA TRP A 68 8.60 9.64 6.34
C TRP A 68 7.20 10.19 6.08
N ASN A 69 6.65 9.89 4.91
CA ASN A 69 5.22 10.01 4.63
C ASN A 69 4.56 8.62 4.68
N PHE A 70 3.31 8.56 5.10
CA PHE A 70 2.52 7.35 5.24
C PHE A 70 1.40 7.33 4.21
N VAL A 71 1.26 6.21 3.53
CA VAL A 71 0.20 5.99 2.54
C VAL A 71 -0.50 4.69 2.88
N HIS A 72 -1.76 4.79 3.25
CA HIS A 72 -2.64 3.65 3.48
C HIS A 72 -3.57 3.49 2.29
N ILE A 73 -3.54 2.36 1.61
CA ILE A 73 -4.42 2.10 0.47
C ILE A 73 -5.29 0.90 0.82
N VAL A 74 -6.60 1.10 0.81
CA VAL A 74 -7.61 0.08 1.10
C VAL A 74 -8.38 -0.20 -0.18
N ILE A 75 -8.39 -1.45 -0.64
CA ILE A 75 -9.08 -1.86 -1.87
C ILE A 75 -10.11 -2.93 -1.51
N THR A 76 -11.36 -2.74 -1.93
CA THR A 76 -12.47 -3.69 -1.71
C THR A 76 -13.52 -3.59 -2.82
N ASP A 77 -14.27 -4.67 -3.03
CA ASP A 77 -15.45 -4.70 -3.91
C ASP A 77 -16.78 -4.82 -3.14
N GLY A 78 -16.73 -4.88 -1.81
CA GLY A 78 -17.85 -5.29 -0.97
C GLY A 78 -18.13 -4.41 0.24
N VAL A 79 -19.23 -4.75 0.92
CA VAL A 79 -19.54 -4.27 2.27
C VAL A 79 -18.81 -5.10 3.30
N ASP A 80 -18.56 -4.53 4.46
CA ASP A 80 -18.18 -5.29 5.64
C ASP A 80 -19.31 -6.24 6.05
N THR A 81 -18.97 -7.50 6.29
CA THR A 81 -19.94 -8.56 6.61
C THR A 81 -19.64 -9.26 7.93
N VAL A 82 -18.38 -9.26 8.37
CA VAL A 82 -17.93 -10.12 9.48
C VAL A 82 -16.96 -9.44 10.44
N SER A 83 -16.65 -8.15 10.29
CA SER A 83 -15.70 -7.51 11.22
C SER A 83 -16.25 -7.46 12.64
N ASP A 84 -15.35 -7.66 13.59
CA ASP A 84 -15.61 -7.40 15.02
C ASP A 84 -15.46 -5.90 15.35
N THR A 85 -14.67 -5.17 14.56
CA THR A 85 -14.40 -3.75 14.79
C THR A 85 -15.64 -2.89 14.53
N SER A 86 -15.97 -2.06 15.51
CA SER A 86 -17.05 -1.09 15.43
C SER A 86 -16.64 0.22 14.72
N ILE A 87 -17.63 0.93 14.18
CA ILE A 87 -17.43 2.28 13.61
C ILE A 87 -16.88 3.27 14.65
N GLN A 88 -17.27 3.14 15.92
CA GLN A 88 -16.82 3.99 17.01
C GLN A 88 -15.32 3.81 17.28
N GLU A 89 -14.83 2.57 17.25
CA GLU A 89 -13.39 2.27 17.40
C GLU A 89 -12.58 2.86 16.24
N LEU A 90 -13.10 2.75 15.00
CA LEU A 90 -12.49 3.40 13.84
C LEU A 90 -12.46 4.92 13.97
N ALA A 91 -13.52 5.54 14.48
CA ALA A 91 -13.57 6.98 14.73
C ALA A 91 -12.46 7.42 15.70
N VAL A 92 -12.24 6.67 16.78
CA VAL A 92 -11.17 6.93 17.76
C VAL A 92 -9.80 6.83 17.07
N LEU A 93 -9.57 5.79 16.28
CA LEU A 93 -8.31 5.60 15.58
C LEU A 93 -8.01 6.70 14.55
N PHE A 94 -9.01 7.11 13.76
CA PHE A 94 -8.84 8.24 12.84
C PHE A 94 -8.58 9.55 13.57
N ALA A 95 -9.24 9.79 14.70
CA ALA A 95 -8.94 10.95 15.55
C ALA A 95 -7.50 10.92 16.09
N MET A 96 -6.97 9.73 16.39
CA MET A 96 -5.55 9.57 16.79
C MET A 96 -4.59 9.88 15.64
N ILE A 97 -4.84 9.38 14.42
CA ILE A 97 -4.05 9.75 13.24
C ILE A 97 -4.06 11.27 13.04
N ASN A 98 -5.24 11.89 13.04
CA ASN A 98 -5.39 13.31 12.74
C ASN A 98 -4.72 14.22 13.78
N ARG A 99 -4.52 13.73 15.01
CA ARG A 99 -3.78 14.43 16.06
C ARG A 99 -2.28 14.11 16.05
N GLY A 100 -1.90 12.90 15.66
CA GLY A 100 -0.53 12.40 15.78
C GLY A 100 0.32 12.57 14.52
N ILE A 101 -0.29 12.69 13.34
CA ILE A 101 0.41 12.81 12.06
C ILE A 101 -0.23 13.93 11.24
N SER A 102 0.59 14.89 10.78
CA SER A 102 0.13 15.99 9.91
C SER A 102 -0.54 15.45 8.64
N THR A 103 -1.54 16.18 8.17
CA THR A 103 -2.31 15.82 6.97
C THR A 103 -1.49 15.80 5.68
N GLU A 104 -0.36 16.52 5.66
CA GLU A 104 0.60 16.47 4.54
C GLU A 104 1.45 15.20 4.53
N ARG A 105 1.46 14.44 5.63
CA ARG A 105 2.32 13.28 5.86
C ARG A 105 1.57 11.96 5.92
N CYS A 106 0.25 11.95 6.04
CA CYS A 106 -0.53 10.71 6.12
C CYS A 106 -1.75 10.80 5.22
N LEU A 107 -1.82 9.91 4.23
CA LEU A 107 -2.94 9.79 3.34
C LEU A 107 -3.51 8.36 3.39
N THR A 108 -4.80 8.24 3.64
CA THR A 108 -5.57 7.01 3.45
C THR A 108 -6.41 7.12 2.19
N VAL A 109 -6.33 6.11 1.33
CA VAL A 109 -7.05 6.06 0.07
C VAL A 109 -7.92 4.82 0.05
N PHE A 110 -9.23 5.03 0.01
CA PHE A 110 -10.22 3.99 -0.20
C PHE A 110 -10.48 3.85 -1.71
N ILE A 111 -10.35 2.63 -2.21
CA ILE A 111 -10.59 2.27 -3.61
C ILE A 111 -11.69 1.21 -3.64
N GLY A 112 -12.85 1.63 -4.12
CA GLY A 112 -13.97 0.75 -4.42
C GLY A 112 -13.87 0.18 -5.83
N VAL A 113 -14.07 -1.12 -5.99
CA VAL A 113 -14.14 -1.78 -7.30
C VAL A 113 -15.55 -2.31 -7.51
N ASP A 114 -16.26 -1.80 -8.52
CA ASP A 114 -17.61 -2.25 -8.89
C ASP A 114 -18.59 -2.29 -7.70
N LEU A 115 -18.49 -1.29 -6.80
CA LEU A 115 -19.22 -1.28 -5.55
C LEU A 115 -20.75 -1.23 -5.73
N THR A 116 -21.44 -1.97 -4.87
CA THR A 116 -22.88 -1.77 -4.64
C THR A 116 -23.14 -0.40 -3.98
N PRO A 117 -24.36 0.16 -4.08
CA PRO A 117 -24.70 1.40 -3.39
C PRO A 117 -24.46 1.34 -1.88
N GLN A 118 -24.71 0.20 -1.25
CA GLN A 118 -24.47 -0.01 0.18
C GLN A 118 -22.97 0.03 0.51
N ALA A 119 -22.13 -0.64 -0.29
CA ALA A 119 -20.69 -0.62 -0.11
C ALA A 119 -20.10 0.79 -0.30
N LEU A 120 -20.63 1.54 -1.26
CA LEU A 120 -20.23 2.94 -1.46
C LEU A 120 -20.57 3.83 -0.26
N VAL A 121 -21.77 3.68 0.31
CA VAL A 121 -22.17 4.42 1.53
C VAL A 121 -21.23 4.08 2.69
N GLN A 122 -20.86 2.82 2.85
CA GLN A 122 -19.93 2.41 3.89
C GLN A 122 -18.53 3.02 3.70
N LEU A 123 -17.95 2.97 2.49
CA LEU A 123 -16.66 3.60 2.24
C LEU A 123 -16.72 5.13 2.40
N ALA A 124 -17.84 5.76 2.02
CA ALA A 124 -18.04 7.18 2.24
C ALA A 124 -18.09 7.54 3.73
N LEU A 125 -18.69 6.69 4.56
CA LEU A 125 -18.65 6.82 6.03
C LEU A 125 -17.20 6.69 6.53
N LEU A 126 -16.45 5.67 6.14
CA LEU A 126 -15.05 5.51 6.55
C LEU A 126 -14.18 6.71 6.14
N LYS A 127 -14.39 7.22 4.91
CA LYS A 127 -13.75 8.44 4.43
C LYS A 127 -14.12 9.65 5.30
N SER A 128 -15.37 9.79 5.73
CA SER A 128 -15.80 10.92 6.55
C SER A 128 -15.18 10.89 7.95
N LEU A 129 -15.01 9.70 8.54
CA LEU A 129 -14.33 9.52 9.83
C LEU A 129 -12.87 10.01 9.78
N GLY A 130 -12.16 9.71 8.70
CA GLY A 130 -10.76 10.13 8.54
C GLY A 130 -10.56 11.59 8.13
N GLY A 131 -11.61 12.27 7.65
CA GLY A 131 -11.55 13.70 7.33
C GLY A 131 -10.67 14.00 6.11
N GLU A 132 -9.80 15.01 6.22
CA GLU A 132 -8.92 15.48 5.14
C GLU A 132 -7.82 14.47 4.77
N ASN A 133 -7.49 13.56 5.70
CA ASN A 133 -6.52 12.50 5.46
C ASN A 133 -7.06 11.35 4.63
N CYS A 134 -8.34 11.39 4.23
CA CYS A 134 -8.96 10.30 3.49
C CYS A 134 -9.45 10.74 2.12
N GLN A 135 -9.15 9.93 1.12
CA GLN A 135 -9.69 10.02 -0.23
C GLN A 135 -10.51 8.77 -0.55
N LEU A 136 -11.53 8.94 -1.39
CA LEU A 136 -12.36 7.85 -1.89
C LEU A 136 -12.39 7.91 -3.41
N TYR A 137 -12.06 6.77 -4.02
CA TYR A 137 -12.22 6.54 -5.45
C TYR A 137 -13.14 5.34 -5.65
N ASN A 138 -13.98 5.40 -6.67
CA ASN A 138 -14.85 4.31 -7.07
C ASN A 138 -14.63 4.03 -8.55
N VAL A 139 -14.16 2.82 -8.88
CA VAL A 139 -13.90 2.39 -10.25
C VAL A 139 -15.03 1.50 -10.73
N ARG A 140 -15.48 1.78 -11.94
CA ARG A 140 -16.30 0.86 -12.73
C ARG A 140 -15.39 0.26 -13.79
N ASN A 141 -15.35 -1.06 -13.91
CA ASN A 141 -14.56 -1.83 -14.89
C ASN A 141 -13.12 -2.20 -14.49
N VAL A 142 -12.85 -2.34 -13.20
CA VAL A 142 -11.64 -2.99 -12.64
C VAL A 142 -10.27 -2.37 -13.00
N ASP A 143 -10.15 -1.38 -13.89
CA ASP A 143 -8.86 -0.75 -14.17
C ASP A 143 -8.45 0.23 -13.06
N LEU A 144 -7.65 -0.28 -12.11
CA LEU A 144 -7.15 0.53 -10.99
C LEU A 144 -5.92 1.37 -11.37
N SER A 145 -5.38 1.21 -12.58
CA SER A 145 -4.13 1.84 -13.01
C SER A 145 -4.21 3.37 -12.95
N GLU A 146 -5.35 3.94 -13.36
CA GLU A 146 -5.58 5.38 -13.34
C GLU A 146 -5.57 5.93 -11.89
N ILE A 147 -6.18 5.21 -10.95
CA ILE A 147 -6.18 5.63 -9.55
C ILE A 147 -4.77 5.59 -8.99
N PHE A 148 -4.01 4.53 -9.23
CA PHE A 148 -2.63 4.47 -8.74
C PHE A 148 -1.75 5.56 -9.33
N GLN A 149 -1.97 5.95 -10.59
CA GLN A 149 -1.31 7.11 -11.18
C GLN A 149 -1.71 8.42 -10.47
N ARG A 150 -3.00 8.61 -10.17
CA ARG A 150 -3.49 9.77 -9.39
C ARG A 150 -2.89 9.79 -7.99
N ILE A 151 -2.88 8.66 -7.27
CA ILE A 151 -2.24 8.53 -5.95
C ILE A 151 -0.76 8.89 -6.06
N THR A 152 -0.04 8.33 -7.03
CA THR A 152 1.38 8.62 -7.29
C THR A 152 1.63 10.12 -7.51
N ALA A 153 0.75 10.78 -8.28
CA ALA A 153 0.82 12.21 -8.53
C ALA A 153 0.52 13.04 -7.27
N THR A 154 -0.53 12.70 -6.51
CA THR A 154 -0.89 13.36 -5.25
C THR A 154 0.23 13.25 -4.22
N LEU A 155 0.90 12.11 -4.16
CA LEU A 155 2.03 11.89 -3.26
C LEU A 155 3.31 12.57 -3.73
N GLY A 156 3.36 13.13 -4.95
CA GLY A 156 4.58 13.65 -5.54
C GLY A 156 5.64 12.57 -5.80
N VAL A 157 5.23 11.30 -5.87
CA VAL A 157 6.08 10.14 -6.16
C VAL A 157 6.36 10.12 -7.66
N GLN A 158 7.02 11.15 -8.18
CA GLN A 158 7.54 11.08 -9.54
C GLN A 158 8.91 10.43 -9.48
N ARG A 159 9.03 9.25 -10.12
CA ARG A 159 10.34 8.69 -10.44
C ARG A 159 11.14 9.79 -11.12
N ARG A 160 12.26 10.20 -10.50
CA ARG A 160 13.25 11.04 -11.17
C ARG A 160 13.79 10.23 -12.33
N VAL A 161 13.14 10.31 -13.48
CA VAL A 161 13.79 9.95 -14.73
C VAL A 161 14.86 11.00 -14.87
N ASN A 162 16.11 10.63 -14.60
CA ASN A 162 17.24 11.43 -15.03
C ASN A 162 17.10 11.54 -16.55
N VAL A 163 16.49 12.63 -17.02
CA VAL A 163 16.62 13.06 -18.40
C VAL A 163 18.06 13.53 -18.51
N ASN A 164 18.96 12.58 -18.69
CA ASN A 164 20.24 12.85 -19.32
C ASN A 164 19.87 13.31 -20.72
N MET A 165 19.71 14.64 -20.89
CA MET A 165 19.73 15.24 -22.21
C MET A 165 21.05 14.80 -22.84
N LEU A 166 20.93 13.88 -23.80
CA LEU A 166 21.98 13.58 -24.74
C LEU A 166 22.31 14.90 -25.44
N ASN A 167 23.43 15.47 -25.03
CA ASN A 167 24.07 16.59 -25.69
C ASN A 167 24.55 16.08 -27.07
N MET A 168 23.65 16.05 -28.05
CA MET A 168 23.97 15.77 -29.44
C MET A 168 23.93 17.08 -30.23
N GLY A 169 25.11 17.65 -30.40
CA GLY A 169 25.54 18.23 -31.67
C GLY A 169 24.85 19.52 -32.11
N GLY A 170 25.35 20.64 -31.59
CA GLY A 170 25.51 21.89 -32.35
C GLY A 170 24.25 22.66 -32.73
N ILE A 171 24.03 23.81 -32.08
CA ILE A 171 23.88 25.13 -32.72
C ILE A 171 24.05 26.21 -31.64
N GLN A 172 24.54 27.34 -32.13
CA GLN A 172 25.12 28.51 -31.49
C GLN A 172 24.30 29.22 -30.41
N ALA A 173 25.06 29.83 -29.49
CA ALA A 173 24.81 31.07 -28.76
C ALA A 173 23.39 31.65 -28.81
N MET A 174 22.61 31.35 -27.76
CA MET A 174 21.77 32.36 -27.14
C MET A 174 22.19 32.49 -25.68
N HIS A 175 22.57 33.71 -25.32
CA HIS A 175 22.88 34.14 -23.96
C HIS A 175 21.56 34.10 -23.17
N PHE A 176 21.19 32.92 -22.67
CA PHE A 176 20.17 32.83 -21.63
C PHE A 176 20.80 33.39 -20.36
N GLN A 177 20.31 34.55 -19.94
CA GLN A 177 20.44 34.95 -18.54
C GLN A 177 20.04 33.73 -17.72
N GLN A 178 21.02 33.21 -16.99
CA GLN A 178 20.83 32.17 -16.01
C GLN A 178 20.01 32.81 -14.90
N GLU A 179 18.69 32.89 -15.09
CA GLU A 179 17.78 33.03 -13.97
C GLU A 179 18.17 31.90 -13.04
N ASN A 180 18.57 32.28 -11.83
CA ASN A 180 18.80 31.36 -10.73
C ASN A 180 17.49 30.62 -10.50
N VAL A 181 17.24 29.56 -11.27
CA VAL A 181 16.21 28.59 -10.95
C VAL A 181 16.71 28.01 -9.64
N PRO A 182 16.04 28.28 -8.51
CA PRO A 182 16.50 27.76 -7.24
C PRO A 182 16.60 26.25 -7.44
N VAL A 183 17.80 25.70 -7.22
CA VAL A 183 17.96 24.27 -7.05
C VAL A 183 17.15 23.97 -5.80
N MET A 184 15.85 23.68 -5.99
CA MET A 184 14.98 23.28 -4.92
C MET A 184 15.69 22.09 -4.29
N THR A 185 16.17 22.29 -3.07
CA THR A 185 16.68 21.21 -2.26
C THR A 185 15.45 20.41 -1.87
N ILE A 186 14.97 19.60 -2.81
CA ILE A 186 13.85 18.69 -2.61
C ILE A 186 14.32 17.74 -1.53
N ARG A 187 13.88 17.98 -0.28
CA ARG A 187 14.07 17.05 0.83
C ARG A 187 13.53 15.70 0.36
N GLN A 188 14.44 14.74 0.25
CA GLN A 188 14.11 13.37 -0.14
C GLN A 188 13.19 12.80 0.96
N ARG A 189 11.88 12.78 0.72
CA ARG A 189 10.90 12.18 1.64
C ARG A 189 10.76 10.71 1.28
N ASN A 190 10.87 9.83 2.26
CA ASN A 190 10.64 8.40 2.08
C ASN A 190 9.15 8.09 2.28
N PHE A 191 8.63 7.08 1.59
CA PHE A 191 7.26 6.63 1.73
C PHE A 191 7.19 5.29 2.45
N ALA A 192 6.29 5.19 3.42
CA ALA A 192 5.84 3.95 4.02
C ALA A 192 4.42 3.66 3.52
N VAL A 193 4.31 2.70 2.60
CA VAL A 193 3.06 2.27 1.99
C VAL A 193 2.51 1.07 2.75
N LEU A 194 1.24 1.13 3.12
CA LEU A 194 0.49 0.02 3.67
C LEU A 194 -0.70 -0.30 2.75
N LEU A 195 -0.74 -1.51 2.23
CA LEU A 195 -1.80 -2.02 1.37
C LEU A 195 -2.74 -2.90 2.21
N ASN A 196 -4.02 -2.59 2.22
CA ASN A 196 -5.08 -3.47 2.71
C ASN A 196 -5.87 -3.97 1.50
N LEU A 197 -5.73 -5.26 1.19
CA LEU A 197 -6.27 -5.85 -0.03
C LEU A 197 -7.36 -6.86 0.30
N ASP A 198 -8.55 -6.60 -0.23
CA ASP A 198 -9.67 -7.54 -0.16
C ASP A 198 -9.35 -8.79 -0.98
N ILE A 199 -9.47 -9.94 -0.32
CA ILE A 199 -9.34 -11.28 -0.89
C ILE A 199 -10.59 -12.12 -0.56
N SER A 200 -11.74 -11.48 -0.37
CA SER A 200 -13.05 -12.15 -0.24
C SER A 200 -13.44 -12.88 -1.52
N GLY A 201 -14.41 -13.79 -1.44
CA GLY A 201 -14.83 -14.60 -2.58
C GLY A 201 -15.31 -13.78 -3.79
N SER A 202 -15.87 -12.58 -3.57
CA SER A 202 -16.34 -11.68 -4.64
C SER A 202 -15.22 -11.10 -5.49
N MET A 203 -13.99 -11.10 -4.97
CA MET A 203 -12.80 -10.63 -5.68
C MET A 203 -12.24 -11.65 -6.68
N ASP A 204 -12.71 -12.91 -6.71
CA ASP A 204 -12.13 -13.95 -7.57
C ASP A 204 -12.18 -13.62 -9.08
N GLY A 205 -11.27 -14.22 -9.84
CA GLY A 205 -11.15 -14.02 -11.28
C GLY A 205 -10.52 -12.67 -11.66
N THR A 206 -11.18 -11.94 -12.57
CA THR A 206 -10.61 -10.74 -13.22
C THR A 206 -10.36 -9.58 -12.25
N ARG A 207 -11.16 -9.47 -11.18
CA ARG A 207 -10.98 -8.46 -10.13
C ARG A 207 -9.66 -8.65 -9.40
N TYR A 208 -9.38 -9.88 -8.96
CA TYR A 208 -8.13 -10.19 -8.28
C TYR A 208 -6.91 -10.07 -9.20
N GLU A 209 -7.01 -10.51 -10.45
CA GLU A 209 -5.93 -10.33 -11.42
C GLU A 209 -5.61 -8.85 -11.65
N SER A 210 -6.63 -8.01 -11.79
CA SER A 210 -6.42 -6.57 -11.92
C SER A 210 -5.82 -5.95 -10.66
N LEU A 211 -6.29 -6.35 -9.48
CA LEU A 211 -5.73 -5.91 -8.20
C LEU A 211 -4.22 -6.23 -8.12
N LYS A 212 -3.82 -7.47 -8.43
CA LYS A 212 -2.40 -7.87 -8.43
C LYS A 212 -1.57 -7.04 -9.42
N ASN A 213 -2.07 -6.88 -10.64
CA ASN A 213 -1.38 -6.10 -11.67
C ASN A 213 -1.18 -4.64 -11.24
N SER A 214 -2.22 -4.05 -10.67
CA SER A 214 -2.22 -2.65 -10.24
C SER A 214 -1.31 -2.40 -9.04
N VAL A 215 -1.33 -3.30 -8.05
CA VAL A 215 -0.37 -3.29 -6.94
C VAL A 215 1.05 -3.45 -7.47
N SER A 216 1.30 -4.36 -8.43
CA SER A 216 2.63 -4.51 -9.03
C SER A 216 3.10 -3.26 -9.76
N MET A 217 2.22 -2.57 -10.47
CA MET A 217 2.57 -1.31 -11.16
C MET A 217 2.87 -0.21 -10.16
N PHE A 218 2.05 -0.08 -9.11
CA PHE A 218 2.24 0.92 -8.07
C PHE A 218 3.57 0.73 -7.34
N LEU A 219 3.86 -0.49 -6.85
CA LEU A 219 5.10 -0.76 -6.12
C LEU A 219 6.36 -0.52 -6.97
N ARG A 220 6.29 -0.70 -8.29
CA ARG A 220 7.42 -0.40 -9.21
C ARG A 220 7.75 1.09 -9.32
N ASN A 221 6.79 1.97 -9.03
CA ASN A 221 6.97 3.42 -9.08
C ASN A 221 7.60 4.00 -7.80
N LEU A 222 7.63 3.23 -6.72
CA LEU A 222 8.26 3.62 -5.46
C LEU A 222 9.79 3.60 -5.55
N ALA A 223 10.44 4.39 -4.70
CA ALA A 223 11.89 4.43 -4.60
C ALA A 223 12.44 3.15 -3.93
N PRO A 224 13.70 2.75 -4.21
CA PRO A 224 14.26 1.51 -3.64
C PRO A 224 14.27 1.44 -2.10
N ASN A 225 14.32 2.60 -1.43
CA ASN A 225 14.35 2.73 0.02
C ASN A 225 12.98 3.03 0.64
N ASP A 226 11.94 3.19 -0.18
CA ASP A 226 10.58 3.23 0.33
C ASP A 226 10.25 1.87 0.96
N LEU A 227 9.26 1.88 1.85
CA LEU A 227 8.80 0.70 2.56
C LEU A 227 7.40 0.33 2.08
N ALA A 228 7.14 -0.96 1.99
CA ALA A 228 5.80 -1.49 1.78
C ALA A 228 5.46 -2.54 2.83
N SER A 229 4.21 -2.57 3.24
CA SER A 229 3.59 -3.66 3.99
C SER A 229 2.24 -3.98 3.36
N CYS A 230 1.79 -5.21 3.52
CA CYS A 230 0.52 -5.66 2.97
C CYS A 230 -0.25 -6.49 3.98
N LEU A 231 -1.46 -6.02 4.29
CA LEU A 231 -2.52 -6.80 4.90
C LEU A 231 -3.43 -7.31 3.78
N VAL A 232 -3.81 -8.57 3.85
CA VAL A 232 -4.91 -9.12 3.08
C VAL A 232 -6.06 -9.42 4.03
N PHE A 233 -7.30 -9.28 3.56
CA PHE A 233 -8.46 -9.52 4.39
C PHE A 233 -9.58 -10.23 3.64
N ASN A 234 -10.25 -11.12 4.36
CA ASN A 234 -11.51 -11.77 3.99
C ASN A 234 -12.32 -11.97 5.29
N ASP A 235 -12.63 -13.21 5.70
CA ASP A 235 -13.14 -13.57 7.03
C ASP A 235 -12.31 -12.99 8.19
N ARG A 236 -11.02 -12.72 7.93
CA ARG A 236 -10.08 -12.16 8.91
C ARG A 236 -8.99 -11.34 8.23
N VAL A 237 -8.31 -10.53 9.01
CA VAL A 237 -7.15 -9.75 8.55
C VAL A 237 -5.85 -10.51 8.82
N GLN A 238 -4.99 -10.60 7.80
CA GLN A 238 -3.69 -11.25 7.93
C GLN A 238 -2.60 -10.40 7.27
N MET A 239 -1.45 -10.32 7.94
CA MET A 239 -0.25 -9.76 7.32
C MET A 239 0.29 -10.75 6.29
N LEU A 240 0.48 -10.31 5.06
CA LEU A 240 0.85 -11.15 3.93
C LEU A 240 2.16 -11.93 4.18
N ASN A 241 3.10 -11.32 4.90
CA ASN A 241 4.38 -11.93 5.24
C ASN A 241 4.25 -13.09 6.24
N ASN A 242 3.15 -13.14 7.00
CA ASN A 242 2.87 -14.16 8.00
C ASN A 242 2.00 -15.32 7.45
N ILE A 243 1.52 -15.22 6.21
CA ILE A 243 0.77 -16.31 5.58
C ILE A 243 1.74 -17.44 5.24
N PRO A 244 1.52 -18.66 5.78
CA PRO A 244 2.33 -19.82 5.43
C PRO A 244 2.21 -20.09 3.93
N LEU A 245 3.34 -20.19 3.25
CA LEU A 245 3.37 -20.61 1.87
C LEU A 245 2.98 -22.10 1.84
N GLN A 246 1.74 -22.40 1.43
CA GLN A 246 1.37 -23.79 1.14
C GLN A 246 2.30 -24.30 0.03
N GLN A 247 3.13 -25.28 0.35
CA GLN A 247 3.88 -26.00 -0.67
C GLN A 247 2.86 -26.70 -1.58
N PRO A 248 3.04 -26.68 -2.92
CA PRO A 248 2.18 -27.45 -3.79
C PRO A 248 2.21 -28.91 -3.32
N LYS A 249 1.02 -29.50 -3.07
CA LYS A 249 0.87 -30.93 -2.82
C LYS A 249 1.60 -31.66 -3.95
N GLN A 250 2.64 -32.43 -3.61
CA GLN A 250 3.23 -33.36 -4.57
C GLN A 250 2.12 -34.30 -5.02
N ASP A 251 1.85 -34.32 -6.33
CA ASP A 251 0.95 -35.29 -6.93
C ASP A 251 1.44 -36.69 -6.59
N VAL A 252 0.59 -37.44 -5.89
CA VAL A 252 0.82 -38.85 -5.60
C VAL A 252 0.90 -39.57 -6.94
N GLN A 253 2.10 -40.01 -7.31
CA GLN A 253 2.28 -40.87 -8.48
C GLN A 253 1.46 -42.15 -8.25
N VAL A 254 0.38 -42.29 -9.02
CA VAL A 254 -0.39 -43.53 -9.09
C VAL A 254 0.53 -44.58 -9.73
N ILE A 255 1.07 -45.47 -8.90
CA ILE A 255 1.76 -46.67 -9.35
C ILE A 255 0.73 -47.50 -10.11
N GLN A 256 0.80 -47.49 -11.44
CA GLN A 256 0.05 -48.42 -12.28
C GLN A 256 0.63 -49.82 -12.08
N CYS A 257 -0.08 -50.68 -11.35
CA CYS A 257 0.16 -52.12 -11.38
C CYS A 257 -0.15 -52.63 -12.79
N GLN A 258 0.86 -53.14 -13.49
CA GLN A 258 0.64 -53.88 -14.74
C GLN A 258 0.08 -55.28 -14.42
N PRO A 259 -0.97 -55.74 -15.13
CA PRO A 259 -1.42 -57.11 -15.03
C PRO A 259 -0.47 -58.06 -15.78
N GLN A 260 -0.32 -59.25 -15.21
CA GLN A 260 0.53 -60.35 -15.66
C GLN A 260 0.13 -60.92 -17.02
#